data_AF-F8ANB8-F1
#
_entry.id   AF-F8ANB8-F1
#
_cell.length_a   1.000
_cell.length_b   1.000
_cell.length_c   1.000
_cell.angle_alpha   90.00
_cell.angle_beta   90.00
_cell.angle_gamma   90.00
#
_symmetry.space_group_name_H-M   'P 1'
#
loop_
_entity.id
_entity.type
_entity.pdbx_description
1 polymer ?
#
loop_
_entity_poly.entity_id
_entity_poly.type
_entity_poly.pdbx_seq_one_letter_code
_entity_poly.pdbx_strand_id
1 'polypeptide(L)'
;MEGIKIQEDACLVCNACKAVCPTDAIEIAPFKTCTLCMQCVEVCPTGALSEIDGKIDYNPVKCMKCGKCAEACPTKIKRVDNTYPYSKGHCVLCQKCVDVCPIEIISIPGLVEKPKKQITIPDEPIVVMDNCVGCGVCVPECPVEAITIEDNKAVIDKTKCIYCSICGQTCPWNAIAVSGKIPKKRKKKLYPLMLIETHV
;
A
#
# COMPACT_ATOMS: atom_id res chain seq x y z
N MET A 1 -9.81 -15.09 14.14
CA MET A 1 -8.53 -14.82 13.44
C MET A 1 -8.52 -13.36 13.02
N GLU A 2 -7.41 -12.66 13.14
CA GLU A 2 -7.31 -11.25 12.75
C GLU A 2 -6.86 -11.13 11.28
N GLY A 3 -7.29 -10.06 10.59
CA GLY A 3 -6.79 -9.71 9.27
C GLY A 3 -5.29 -9.34 9.25
N ILE A 4 -4.76 -9.10 8.06
CA ILE A 4 -3.34 -8.74 7.90
C ILE A 4 -3.02 -7.41 8.62
N LYS A 5 -1.81 -7.29 9.14
CA LYS A 5 -1.27 -6.05 9.73
C LYS A 5 -0.19 -5.47 8.81
N ILE A 6 -0.34 -4.20 8.43
CA ILE A 6 0.64 -3.48 7.60
C ILE A 6 1.24 -2.37 8.45
N GLN A 7 2.57 -2.25 8.48
CA GLN A 7 3.23 -1.13 9.14
C GLN A 7 3.13 0.15 8.27
N GLU A 8 2.08 0.94 8.47
CA GLU A 8 1.73 2.06 7.58
C GLU A 8 2.79 3.16 7.50
N ASP A 9 3.48 3.45 8.60
CA ASP A 9 4.54 4.46 8.68
C ASP A 9 5.79 4.08 7.86
N ALA A 10 6.02 2.79 7.63
CA ALA A 10 7.12 2.26 6.82
C ALA A 10 6.74 1.96 5.37
N CYS A 11 5.45 1.95 5.02
CA CYS A 11 4.99 1.52 3.71
C CYS A 11 5.50 2.42 2.56
N LEU A 12 6.12 1.80 1.54
CA LEU A 12 6.57 2.49 0.33
C LEU A 12 5.42 2.89 -0.62
N VAL A 13 4.18 2.46 -0.34
CA VAL A 13 3.00 2.72 -1.20
C VAL A 13 3.20 2.17 -2.63
N CYS A 14 3.96 1.09 -2.79
CA CYS A 14 4.30 0.51 -4.10
C CYS A 14 3.17 -0.28 -4.78
N ASN A 15 2.07 -0.54 -4.07
CA ASN A 15 0.91 -1.34 -4.52
C ASN A 15 1.19 -2.81 -4.89
N ALA A 16 2.38 -3.36 -4.62
CA ALA A 16 2.70 -4.75 -4.92
C ALA A 16 1.72 -5.74 -4.26
N CYS A 17 1.44 -5.56 -2.95
CA CYS A 17 0.50 -6.41 -2.22
C CYS A 17 -0.94 -6.32 -2.76
N LYS A 18 -1.37 -5.14 -3.22
CA LYS A 18 -2.65 -4.95 -3.88
C LYS A 18 -2.71 -5.72 -5.19
N ALA A 19 -1.67 -5.62 -6.01
CA ALA A 19 -1.60 -6.26 -7.33
C ALA A 19 -1.67 -7.80 -7.25
N VAL A 20 -1.10 -8.42 -6.22
CA VAL A 20 -1.11 -9.88 -6.04
C VAL A 20 -2.32 -10.42 -5.27
N CYS A 21 -3.17 -9.54 -4.72
CA CYS A 21 -4.30 -9.96 -3.89
C CYS A 21 -5.42 -10.56 -4.76
N PRO A 22 -5.71 -11.87 -4.66
CA PRO A 22 -6.66 -12.52 -5.59
C PRO A 22 -8.11 -12.06 -5.41
N THR A 23 -8.41 -11.43 -4.28
CA THR A 23 -9.75 -10.99 -3.90
C THR A 23 -9.85 -9.49 -3.75
N ASP A 24 -8.80 -8.73 -4.06
CA ASP A 24 -8.73 -7.28 -3.83
C ASP A 24 -9.10 -6.85 -2.40
N ALA A 25 -8.62 -7.60 -1.42
CA ALA A 25 -8.82 -7.35 0.01
C ALA A 25 -7.82 -6.38 0.63
N ILE A 26 -7.08 -5.63 -0.19
CA ILE A 26 -6.08 -4.65 0.22
C ILE A 26 -6.25 -3.36 -0.61
N GLU A 27 -6.54 -2.26 0.07
CA GLU A 27 -6.44 -0.90 -0.45
C GLU A 27 -5.26 -0.22 0.26
N ILE A 28 -4.31 0.32 -0.51
CA ILE A 28 -3.14 1.01 0.03
C ILE A 28 -3.35 2.50 -0.14
N ALA A 29 -3.27 3.22 0.98
CA ALA A 29 -3.51 4.65 1.07
C ALA A 29 -4.85 5.05 0.39
N PRO A 30 -5.99 5.13 1.11
CA PRO A 30 -6.15 4.82 2.53
C PRO A 30 -5.93 3.34 2.80
N PHE A 31 -5.32 3.01 3.93
CA PHE A 31 -5.11 1.63 4.32
C PHE A 31 -6.45 1.03 4.76
N LYS A 32 -7.05 0.24 3.87
CA LYS A 32 -8.22 -0.58 4.18
C LYS A 32 -7.88 -2.02 3.85
N THR A 33 -8.14 -2.91 4.78
CA THR A 33 -7.93 -4.35 4.61
C THR A 33 -9.14 -5.11 5.14
N CYS A 34 -9.30 -6.35 4.70
CA CYS A 34 -10.25 -7.25 5.34
C CYS A 34 -9.70 -7.62 6.74
N THR A 35 -10.50 -7.39 7.78
CA THR A 35 -10.14 -7.68 9.17
C THR A 35 -10.48 -9.11 9.62
N LEU A 36 -11.01 -9.94 8.70
CA LEU A 36 -11.49 -11.30 9.01
C LEU A 36 -12.53 -11.34 10.16
N CYS A 37 -13.39 -10.32 10.24
CA CYS A 37 -14.48 -10.25 11.21
C CYS A 37 -15.68 -11.16 10.92
N MET A 38 -15.69 -11.88 9.79
CA MET A 38 -16.73 -12.83 9.36
C MET A 38 -18.15 -12.29 9.17
N GLN A 39 -18.42 -11.00 9.39
CA GLN A 39 -19.75 -10.40 9.15
C GLN A 39 -20.31 -10.66 7.74
N CYS A 40 -19.44 -10.75 6.73
CA CYS A 40 -19.86 -11.06 5.37
C CYS A 40 -20.35 -12.50 5.18
N VAL A 41 -19.89 -13.44 6.01
CA VAL A 41 -20.34 -14.84 6.04
C VAL A 41 -21.71 -14.88 6.72
N GLU A 42 -21.84 -14.23 7.88
CA GLU A 42 -23.08 -14.18 8.67
C GLU A 42 -24.28 -13.64 7.87
N VAL A 43 -24.09 -12.58 7.10
CA VAL A 43 -25.18 -11.97 6.31
C VAL A 43 -25.43 -12.63 4.96
N CYS A 44 -24.67 -13.67 4.57
CA CYS A 44 -24.77 -14.29 3.25
C CYS A 44 -25.98 -15.25 3.18
N PRO A 45 -27.07 -14.90 2.47
CA PRO A 45 -28.31 -15.69 2.52
C PRO A 45 -28.22 -17.02 1.77
N THR A 46 -27.25 -17.16 0.84
CA THR A 46 -27.11 -18.35 0.00
C THR A 46 -25.98 -19.28 0.44
N GLY A 47 -25.22 -18.90 1.48
CA GLY A 47 -23.99 -19.59 1.85
C GLY A 47 -22.92 -19.56 0.75
N ALA A 48 -22.95 -18.53 -0.11
CA ALA A 48 -21.87 -18.29 -1.09
C ALA A 48 -20.56 -17.87 -0.41
N LEU A 49 -20.64 -17.28 0.77
CA LEU A 49 -19.51 -17.05 1.65
C LEU A 49 -19.67 -17.97 2.85
N SER A 50 -18.61 -18.70 3.17
CA SER A 50 -18.55 -19.59 4.34
C SER A 50 -17.22 -19.44 5.05
N GLU A 51 -17.14 -19.91 6.29
CA GLU A 51 -15.91 -19.92 7.08
C GLU A 51 -15.44 -21.38 7.23
N ILE A 52 -14.17 -21.61 6.90
CA ILE A 52 -13.50 -22.91 7.00
C ILE A 52 -12.11 -22.66 7.59
N ASP A 53 -11.83 -23.20 8.77
CA ASP A 53 -10.52 -23.08 9.45
C ASP A 53 -10.02 -21.62 9.61
N GLY A 54 -10.92 -20.70 9.95
CA GLY A 54 -10.68 -19.27 10.09
C GLY A 54 -10.53 -18.51 8.77
N LYS A 55 -10.72 -19.18 7.62
CA LYS A 55 -10.63 -18.59 6.28
C LYS A 55 -12.02 -18.39 5.69
N ILE A 56 -12.17 -17.29 4.95
CA ILE A 56 -13.38 -17.08 4.14
C ILE A 56 -13.23 -17.88 2.85
N ASP A 57 -14.14 -18.83 2.64
CA ASP A 57 -14.33 -19.53 1.37
C ASP A 57 -15.46 -18.87 0.57
N TYR A 58 -15.28 -18.75 -0.74
CA TYR A 58 -16.24 -18.14 -1.65
C TYR A 58 -16.64 -19.09 -2.78
N ASN A 59 -17.91 -19.48 -2.80
CA ASN A 59 -18.52 -20.23 -3.87
C ASN A 59 -19.29 -19.28 -4.82
N PRO A 60 -18.77 -19.01 -6.04
CA PRO A 60 -19.40 -18.09 -6.97
C PRO A 60 -20.72 -18.62 -7.55
N VAL A 61 -20.93 -19.94 -7.61
CA VAL A 61 -22.16 -20.56 -8.13
C VAL A 61 -23.35 -20.25 -7.22
N LYS A 62 -23.12 -20.14 -5.91
CA LYS A 62 -24.14 -19.77 -4.94
C LYS A 62 -24.36 -18.26 -4.84
N CYS A 63 -23.50 -17.44 -5.45
CA CYS A 63 -23.55 -16.00 -5.29
C CYS A 63 -24.67 -15.36 -6.13
N MET A 64 -25.73 -14.91 -5.48
CA MET A 64 -26.83 -14.19 -6.15
C MET A 64 -26.59 -12.67 -6.29
N LYS A 65 -25.36 -12.20 -6.02
CA LYS A 65 -24.95 -10.79 -6.15
C LYS A 65 -25.81 -9.76 -5.39
N CYS A 66 -26.37 -10.13 -4.23
CA CYS A 66 -27.28 -9.28 -3.47
C CYS A 66 -26.63 -8.10 -2.73
N GLY A 67 -25.30 -8.00 -2.65
CA GLY A 67 -24.62 -6.86 -2.02
C GLY A 67 -24.54 -6.85 -0.49
N LYS A 68 -25.33 -7.66 0.22
CA LYS A 68 -25.37 -7.69 1.70
C LYS A 68 -23.99 -7.80 2.38
N CYS A 69 -23.08 -8.59 1.80
CA CYS A 69 -21.72 -8.73 2.33
C CYS A 69 -20.89 -7.44 2.23
N ALA A 70 -21.18 -6.58 1.25
CA ALA A 70 -20.54 -5.27 1.10
C ALA A 70 -21.11 -4.26 2.09
N GLU A 71 -22.43 -4.25 2.28
CA GLU A 71 -23.12 -3.39 3.25
C GLU A 71 -22.63 -3.64 4.67
N ALA A 72 -22.56 -4.92 5.06
CA ALA A 72 -22.11 -5.34 6.38
C ALA A 72 -20.62 -5.12 6.63
N CYS A 73 -19.80 -4.87 5.61
CA CYS A 73 -18.36 -4.77 5.80
C CYS A 73 -17.97 -3.51 6.58
N PRO A 74 -17.30 -3.64 7.74
CA PRO A 74 -16.96 -2.50 8.58
C PRO A 74 -15.82 -1.66 7.98
N THR A 75 -14.89 -2.31 7.29
CA THR A 75 -13.75 -1.64 6.64
C THR A 75 -14.08 -1.10 5.26
N LYS A 76 -15.31 -1.36 4.76
CA LYS A 76 -15.80 -0.93 3.44
C LYS A 76 -14.92 -1.36 2.26
N ILE A 77 -14.15 -2.44 2.42
CA ILE A 77 -13.35 -3.02 1.34
C ILE A 77 -14.11 -4.06 0.51
N LYS A 78 -15.13 -4.69 1.11
CA LYS A 78 -16.02 -5.58 0.38
C LYS A 78 -16.80 -4.81 -0.66
N ARG A 79 -16.96 -5.44 -1.81
CA ARG A 79 -17.80 -4.97 -2.90
C ARG A 79 -18.37 -6.15 -3.66
N VAL A 80 -19.51 -5.91 -4.28
CA VAL A 80 -20.12 -6.83 -5.22
C VAL A 80 -20.26 -6.09 -6.54
N ASP A 81 -19.70 -6.64 -7.60
CA ASP A 81 -19.78 -6.06 -8.94
C ASP A 81 -20.01 -7.16 -9.99
N ASN A 82 -20.16 -6.76 -11.25
CA ASN A 82 -20.43 -7.70 -12.36
C ASN A 82 -19.18 -8.41 -12.89
N THR A 83 -18.00 -8.10 -12.36
CA THR A 83 -16.73 -8.72 -12.75
C THR A 83 -16.51 -9.97 -11.91
N TYR A 84 -16.23 -11.09 -12.56
CA TYR A 84 -15.89 -12.32 -11.84
C TYR A 84 -14.50 -12.19 -11.17
N PRO A 85 -14.32 -12.67 -9.91
CA PRO A 85 -15.36 -13.14 -8.99
C PRO A 85 -16.23 -11.97 -8.47
N TYR A 86 -17.56 -12.19 -8.40
CA TYR A 86 -18.52 -11.10 -8.12
C TYR A 86 -18.33 -10.48 -6.74
N SER A 87 -18.04 -11.29 -5.72
CA SER A 87 -17.73 -10.80 -4.37
C SER A 87 -16.22 -10.60 -4.23
N LYS A 88 -15.81 -9.39 -3.85
CA LYS A 88 -14.41 -9.03 -3.61
C LYS A 88 -14.24 -8.42 -2.22
N GLY A 89 -13.00 -8.18 -1.81
CA GLY A 89 -12.65 -7.54 -0.54
C GLY A 89 -12.63 -8.46 0.68
N HIS A 90 -12.40 -9.77 0.52
CA HIS A 90 -12.20 -10.69 1.65
C HIS A 90 -10.82 -11.33 1.61
N CYS A 91 -10.11 -11.35 2.73
CA CYS A 91 -8.85 -12.08 2.81
C CYS A 91 -9.12 -13.59 2.82
N VAL A 92 -8.36 -14.33 2.03
CA VAL A 92 -8.39 -15.81 1.97
C VAL A 92 -7.14 -16.45 2.57
N LEU A 93 -6.31 -15.64 3.26
CA LEU A 93 -5.06 -16.06 3.92
C LEU A 93 -4.08 -16.83 3.00
N CYS A 94 -3.98 -16.40 1.75
CA CYS A 94 -3.07 -16.99 0.75
C CYS A 94 -1.60 -16.55 0.87
N GLN A 95 -1.26 -15.67 1.82
CA GLN A 95 0.10 -15.17 2.11
C GLN A 95 0.81 -14.35 1.02
N LYS A 96 0.31 -14.31 -0.22
CA LYS A 96 0.92 -13.57 -1.35
C LYS A 96 1.33 -12.12 -1.04
N CYS A 97 0.56 -11.41 -0.22
CA CYS A 97 0.89 -10.03 0.15
C CYS A 97 2.15 -9.92 1.02
N VAL A 98 2.40 -10.92 1.88
CA VAL A 98 3.61 -11.03 2.70
C VAL A 98 4.79 -11.30 1.79
N ASP A 99 4.66 -12.28 0.90
CA ASP A 99 5.75 -12.73 0.01
C ASP A 99 6.21 -11.64 -0.96
N VAL A 100 5.29 -10.80 -1.45
CA VAL A 100 5.62 -9.75 -2.41
C VAL A 100 6.11 -8.45 -1.75
N CYS A 101 6.06 -8.33 -0.42
CA CYS A 101 6.40 -7.08 0.26
C CYS A 101 7.94 -6.86 0.25
N PRO A 102 8.47 -5.88 -0.50
CA PRO A 102 9.93 -5.75 -0.68
C PRO A 102 10.67 -5.24 0.56
N ILE A 103 9.94 -4.79 1.57
CA ILE A 103 10.49 -4.27 2.83
C ILE A 103 9.96 -5.02 4.06
N GLU A 104 9.27 -6.15 3.84
CA GLU A 104 8.85 -7.09 4.88
C GLU A 104 8.06 -6.47 6.04
N ILE A 105 7.03 -5.67 5.75
CA ILE A 105 6.22 -4.95 6.76
C ILE A 105 4.77 -5.46 6.88
N ILE A 106 4.46 -6.61 6.27
CA ILE A 106 3.11 -7.18 6.28
C ILE A 106 3.14 -8.48 7.07
N SER A 107 2.36 -8.53 8.16
CA SER A 107 2.18 -9.72 8.99
C SER A 107 0.78 -10.30 8.81
N ILE A 108 0.67 -11.60 9.02
CA ILE A 108 -0.59 -12.31 9.19
C ILE A 108 -0.59 -12.87 10.62
N PRO A 109 -1.37 -12.26 11.53
CA PRO A 109 -1.35 -12.64 12.94
C PRO A 109 -1.54 -14.15 13.16
N GLY A 110 -0.58 -14.77 13.84
CA GLY A 110 -0.59 -16.21 14.13
C GLY A 110 -0.17 -17.13 12.97
N LEU A 111 0.25 -16.58 11.83
CA LEU A 111 0.76 -17.36 10.69
C LEU A 111 2.14 -16.89 10.23
N VAL A 112 2.31 -15.58 10.01
CA VAL A 112 3.60 -14.98 9.64
C VAL A 112 3.75 -13.66 10.37
N GLU A 113 4.71 -13.60 11.30
CA GLU A 113 5.04 -12.37 12.03
C GLU A 113 6.32 -11.75 11.44
N LYS A 114 6.20 -10.55 10.88
CA LYS A 114 7.33 -9.76 10.41
C LYS A 114 7.78 -8.76 11.49
N PRO A 115 9.09 -8.48 11.61
CA PRO A 115 9.60 -7.52 12.59
C PRO A 115 9.14 -6.10 12.25
N LYS A 116 8.91 -5.28 13.29
CA LYS A 116 8.61 -3.87 13.10
C LYS A 116 9.87 -3.14 12.61
N LYS A 117 9.79 -2.50 11.45
CA LYS A 117 10.87 -1.68 10.88
C LYS A 117 10.94 -0.35 11.62
N GLN A 118 12.02 -0.14 12.35
CA GLN A 118 12.27 1.13 13.03
C GLN A 118 12.77 2.16 12.02
N ILE A 119 12.17 3.35 12.03
CA ILE A 119 12.56 4.46 11.19
C ILE A 119 13.18 5.52 12.09
N THR A 120 14.50 5.61 12.05
CA THR A 120 15.27 6.63 12.76
C THR A 120 15.72 7.67 11.75
N ILE A 121 15.28 8.91 11.94
CA ILE A 121 15.65 10.03 11.07
C ILE A 121 16.65 10.89 11.84
N PRO A 122 17.90 11.03 11.37
CA PRO A 122 18.86 11.96 11.95
C PRO A 122 18.33 13.39 11.97
N ASP A 123 18.68 14.14 13.01
CA ASP A 123 18.30 15.55 13.16
C ASP A 123 19.21 16.46 12.31
N GLU A 124 19.09 16.30 11.00
CA GLU A 124 19.77 17.13 10.00
C GLU A 124 18.75 17.78 9.04
N PRO A 125 19.06 18.96 8.47
CA PRO A 125 18.17 19.63 7.52
C PRO A 125 17.80 18.78 6.30
N ILE A 126 18.71 17.94 5.84
CA ILE A 126 18.47 16.95 4.79
C ILE A 126 19.42 15.76 4.97
N VAL A 127 18.90 14.55 4.86
CA VAL A 127 19.67 13.32 5.07
C VAL A 127 19.26 12.24 4.07
N VAL A 128 20.25 11.52 3.56
CA VAL A 128 20.08 10.29 2.76
C VAL A 128 20.34 9.10 3.69
N MET A 129 19.32 8.30 3.93
CA MET A 129 19.34 7.14 4.83
C MET A 129 19.85 5.87 4.13
N ASP A 130 20.13 4.83 4.91
CA ASP A 130 20.77 3.59 4.43
C ASP A 130 19.90 2.74 3.51
N ASN A 131 18.59 2.97 3.48
CA ASN A 131 17.68 2.34 2.52
C ASN A 131 17.75 2.99 1.11
N CYS A 132 18.69 3.90 0.85
CA CYS A 132 18.97 4.38 -0.49
C CYS A 132 19.65 3.29 -1.32
N VAL A 133 19.10 3.00 -2.50
CA VAL A 133 19.62 1.96 -3.41
C VAL A 133 20.33 2.54 -4.64
N GLY A 134 20.60 3.85 -4.64
CA GLY A 134 21.34 4.49 -5.74
C GLY A 134 20.60 4.58 -7.07
N CYS A 135 19.26 4.46 -7.08
CA CYS A 135 18.49 4.40 -8.35
C CYS A 135 18.53 5.69 -9.20
N GLY A 136 19.09 6.80 -8.71
CA GLY A 136 19.27 8.02 -9.48
C GLY A 136 18.01 8.86 -9.74
N VAL A 137 16.80 8.37 -9.44
CA VAL A 137 15.53 9.08 -9.76
C VAL A 137 15.48 10.51 -9.21
N CYS A 138 16.13 10.78 -8.07
CA CYS A 138 16.15 12.12 -7.47
C CYS A 138 17.08 13.13 -8.16
N VAL A 139 18.05 12.67 -8.94
CA VAL A 139 19.04 13.53 -9.61
C VAL A 139 18.38 14.46 -10.64
N PRO A 140 17.66 13.96 -11.66
CA PRO A 140 17.02 14.84 -12.66
C PRO A 140 15.86 15.66 -12.08
N GLU A 141 15.32 15.26 -10.92
CA GLU A 141 14.22 15.96 -10.25
C GLU A 141 14.70 17.14 -9.39
N CYS A 142 16.00 17.30 -9.18
CA CYS A 142 16.54 18.39 -8.38
C CYS A 142 16.61 19.70 -9.21
N PRO A 143 15.79 20.72 -8.90
CA PRO A 143 15.74 21.95 -9.71
C PRO A 143 16.99 22.83 -9.59
N VAL A 144 17.88 22.52 -8.65
CA VAL A 144 19.12 23.25 -8.37
C VAL A 144 20.36 22.38 -8.52
N GLU A 145 20.21 21.20 -9.15
CA GLU A 145 21.31 20.29 -9.49
C GLU A 145 22.23 19.97 -8.29
N ALA A 146 21.64 19.85 -7.10
CA ALA A 146 22.35 19.64 -5.84
C ALA A 146 22.61 18.15 -5.52
N ILE A 147 22.28 17.22 -6.42
CA ILE A 147 22.28 15.78 -6.13
C ILE A 147 23.10 15.02 -7.16
N THR A 148 24.03 14.18 -6.68
CA THR A 148 24.82 13.22 -7.48
C THR A 148 24.62 11.79 -6.95
N ILE A 149 25.02 10.78 -7.73
CA ILE A 149 25.13 9.41 -7.24
C ILE A 149 26.62 9.06 -7.12
N GLU A 150 27.05 8.70 -5.92
CA GLU A 150 28.41 8.29 -5.59
C GLU A 150 28.31 7.01 -4.73
N ASP A 151 29.13 6.00 -5.02
CA ASP A 151 29.13 4.71 -4.30
C ASP A 151 27.73 4.08 -4.11
N ASN A 152 26.90 4.14 -5.16
CA ASN A 152 25.51 3.67 -5.14
C ASN A 152 24.60 4.34 -4.08
N LYS A 153 24.94 5.54 -3.62
CA LYS A 153 24.08 6.37 -2.77
C LYS A 153 23.93 7.77 -3.37
N ALA A 154 22.80 8.40 -3.06
CA ALA A 154 22.61 9.81 -3.37
C ALA A 154 23.47 10.66 -2.43
N VAL A 155 24.22 11.60 -2.99
CA VAL A 155 24.99 12.60 -2.25
C VAL A 155 24.38 13.96 -2.54
N ILE A 156 24.19 14.78 -1.50
CA ILE A 156 23.50 16.07 -1.60
C ILE A 156 24.47 17.19 -1.22
N ASP A 157 24.72 18.09 -2.17
CA ASP A 157 25.44 19.34 -1.93
C ASP A 157 24.56 20.30 -1.11
N LYS A 158 24.84 20.36 0.19
CA LYS A 158 24.10 21.21 1.15
C LYS A 158 24.26 22.71 0.86
N THR A 159 25.25 23.13 0.07
CA THR A 159 25.46 24.55 -0.30
C THR A 159 24.52 25.00 -1.42
N LYS A 160 24.12 24.07 -2.29
CA LYS A 160 23.15 24.30 -3.38
C LYS A 160 21.72 23.97 -2.98
N CYS A 161 21.55 23.02 -2.05
CA CYS A 161 20.24 22.53 -1.64
C CYS A 161 19.37 23.65 -1.05
N ILE A 162 18.17 23.84 -1.63
CA ILE A 162 17.16 24.80 -1.16
C ILE A 162 16.06 24.15 -0.30
N TYR A 163 16.26 22.90 0.14
CA TYR A 163 15.34 22.15 1.01
C TYR A 163 13.89 22.01 0.51
N CYS A 164 13.67 22.06 -0.82
CA CYS A 164 12.33 22.01 -1.43
C CYS A 164 11.60 20.66 -1.28
N SER A 165 12.29 19.61 -0.81
CA SER A 165 11.75 18.25 -0.57
C SER A 165 11.28 17.46 -1.79
N ILE A 166 11.59 17.90 -3.02
CA ILE A 166 11.24 17.16 -4.26
C ILE A 166 11.91 15.78 -4.28
N CYS A 167 13.21 15.71 -3.92
CA CYS A 167 13.96 14.45 -3.85
C CYS A 167 13.35 13.45 -2.86
N GLY A 168 12.90 13.91 -1.68
CA GLY A 168 12.19 13.08 -0.71
C GLY A 168 10.83 12.60 -1.21
N GLN A 169 10.10 13.43 -1.97
CA GLN A 169 8.82 13.05 -2.58
C GLN A 169 8.98 12.05 -3.73
N THR A 170 10.01 12.19 -4.56
CA THR A 170 10.24 11.30 -5.70
C THR A 170 10.88 9.97 -5.31
N CYS A 171 11.69 9.94 -4.23
CA CYS A 171 12.43 8.74 -3.82
C CYS A 171 11.50 7.55 -3.49
N PRO A 172 11.44 6.48 -4.31
CA PRO A 172 10.47 5.39 -4.09
C PRO A 172 10.79 4.55 -2.84
N TRP A 173 12.00 4.68 -2.30
CA TRP A 173 12.48 3.93 -1.15
C TRP A 173 12.28 4.64 0.19
N ASN A 174 11.69 5.84 0.19
CA ASN A 174 11.62 6.71 1.38
C ASN A 174 13.01 6.93 2.01
N ALA A 175 14.05 7.04 1.19
CA ALA A 175 15.44 7.11 1.65
C ALA A 175 15.97 8.52 1.85
N ILE A 176 15.19 9.56 1.54
CA ILE A 176 15.61 10.96 1.69
C ILE A 176 14.61 11.66 2.60
N ALA A 177 15.10 12.16 3.74
CA ALA A 177 14.33 12.96 4.69
C ALA A 177 14.79 14.41 4.64
N VAL A 178 13.84 15.33 4.83
CA VAL A 178 14.08 16.78 4.85
C VAL A 178 13.43 17.36 6.09
N SER A 179 14.16 18.20 6.82
CA SER A 179 13.74 18.80 8.09
C SER A 179 13.22 17.75 9.09
N GLY A 180 13.99 16.68 9.29
CA GLY A 180 13.67 15.59 10.22
C GLY A 180 12.46 14.74 9.83
N LYS A 181 11.98 14.80 8.59
CA LYS A 181 10.76 14.07 8.15
C LYS A 181 10.93 13.37 6.81
N ILE A 182 10.40 12.16 6.72
CA ILE A 182 10.11 11.52 5.43
C ILE A 182 8.81 12.12 4.88
N PRO A 183 8.82 12.69 3.67
CA PRO A 183 7.61 13.28 3.12
C PRO A 183 6.53 12.22 2.86
N LYS A 184 5.29 12.48 3.29
CA LYS A 184 4.14 11.63 2.91
C LYS A 184 3.98 11.68 1.39
N LYS A 185 4.00 10.51 0.73
CA LYS A 185 3.89 10.39 -0.73
C LYS A 185 2.58 10.98 -1.24
N ARG A 186 2.68 11.92 -2.18
CA ARG A 186 1.52 12.51 -2.86
C ARG A 186 0.89 11.47 -3.80
N LYS A 187 -0.44 11.37 -3.77
CA LYS A 187 -1.19 10.64 -4.81
C LYS A 187 -1.50 11.61 -5.94
N LYS A 188 -1.08 11.28 -7.16
CA LYS A 188 -1.65 11.94 -8.33
C LYS A 188 -3.06 11.38 -8.51
N LYS A 189 -4.10 12.22 -8.41
CA LYS A 189 -5.42 11.85 -8.92
C LYS A 189 -5.27 11.73 -10.43
N LEU A 190 -5.23 10.50 -10.93
CA LEU A 190 -5.30 10.24 -12.36
C LEU A 190 -6.77 10.40 -12.75
N TYR A 191 -7.10 11.54 -13.35
CA TYR A 191 -8.39 11.70 -14.00
C TYR A 191 -8.37 10.89 -15.29
N PRO A 192 -9.41 10.09 -15.57
CA PRO A 192 -9.54 9.41 -16.85
C PRO A 192 -9.42 10.44 -17.99
N LEU A 193 -8.72 10.10 -19.07
CA LEU A 193 -8.53 10.97 -20.23
C LEU A 193 -9.86 11.52 -20.81
N MET A 194 -11.00 10.90 -20.50
CA MET A 194 -12.34 11.32 -20.93
C MET A 194 -12.87 12.59 -20.24
N LEU A 195 -12.16 13.18 -19.27
CA LEU A 195 -12.58 14.43 -18.59
C LEU A 195 -11.77 15.67 -19.01
N ILE A 196 -10.95 15.58 -20.05
CA ILE A 196 -10.20 16.72 -20.59
C ILE A 196 -11.03 17.39 -21.69
N GLU A 197 -12.24 17.84 -21.36
CA GLU A 197 -12.95 18.82 -22.20
C GLU A 197 -12.57 20.23 -21.70
N THR A 198 -11.75 20.88 -22.53
CA THR A 198 -11.58 22.34 -22.69
C THR A 198 -11.64 23.21 -21.43
N HIS A 199 -10.48 23.63 -20.95
CA HIS A 199 -10.31 24.98 -20.39
C HIS A 199 -9.34 25.71 -21.31
N VAL A 200 -9.89 26.32 -22.36
CA VAL A 200 -9.35 27.53 -22.98
C VAL A 200 -10.09 28.69 -22.32
#